data_AF-A0A433LCQ8-F1
#
_entry.id   AF-A0A433LCQ8-F1
#
_cell.length_a   1.000
_cell.length_b   1.000
_cell.length_c   1.000
_cell.angle_alpha   90.00
_cell.angle_beta   90.00
_cell.angle_gamma   90.00
#
_symmetry.space_group_name_H-M   'P 1'
#
loop_
_entity.id
_entity.type
_entity.pdbx_description
1 polymer ?
#
loop_
_entity_poly.entity_id
_entity_poly.type
_entity_poly.pdbx_seq_one_letter_code
_entity_poly.pdbx_strand_id
1 'polypeptide(L)'
;MLRILHSLPRTHKLLLLPVATMVTVLGAQKLITTYQDLNQPHTPLESVLVPLPSDSAPGIPSLHQERTPVADAINRASRAIDATREHIPLSDLTAKEIVDLDVISSAEASLADTTPPGTVLDHGALHMAIVVGTLTSGMLDVDTTSSVEIADATSYEDYGIDLFDDVSFLELELAAEEPFVPEWETHLVESGETFAVLAQNELGLGYSEVLALLDDLPEPRMLTNWQAGHSFDYQLDENGRLMALRMMKNTRDGVLVESEDNQFAVTAIERQGEPVQRLYAGSVSGSFARSAQATGLSSSSVTELTKLLEKKLDFRRDSRRGDQFQVLVESDMIEGETLDSRVLAVKYNGERMDLTVVRNATDDNFYTPDGNSLDPSFARYPFEGSYRLSSNFNPRRKHPVTGRVSPHNGTDFAMPIGTAVVAPANGRVERVANHPAAGRYIVVRHDNGYRTRYLHLSQPLVSQGDRVTMGERIALSGNTGRSTGPHLHYEVIVNNSPVNAMTVDLPENMGLSGDTLIAFQRQAEPMLAALDSGETGTISVAGYQPESDAE
;
A
#
# COMPACT_ATOMS: atom_id res chain seq x y z
N MET A 1 -43.50 16.85 -19.49
CA MET A 1 -43.00 17.81 -18.48
C MET A 1 -43.97 18.93 -18.05
N LEU A 2 -44.96 19.36 -18.85
CA LEU A 2 -45.80 20.52 -18.48
C LEU A 2 -46.93 20.28 -17.44
N ARG A 3 -47.23 19.03 -17.05
CA ARG A 3 -48.31 18.76 -16.06
C ARG A 3 -47.87 18.73 -14.59
N ILE A 4 -46.57 18.72 -14.30
CA ILE A 4 -46.05 18.61 -12.92
C ILE A 4 -45.84 20.00 -12.27
N LEU A 5 -45.82 21.08 -13.05
CA LEU A 5 -45.54 22.43 -12.56
C LEU A 5 -46.73 23.13 -11.87
N HIS A 6 -47.92 22.52 -11.83
CA HIS A 6 -49.13 23.15 -11.27
C HIS A 6 -49.50 22.71 -9.84
N SER A 7 -48.84 21.69 -9.26
CA SER A 7 -49.13 21.23 -7.89
C SER A 7 -48.14 21.70 -6.82
N LEU A 8 -47.08 22.43 -7.19
CA LEU A 8 -46.04 22.84 -6.25
C LEU A 8 -46.28 24.24 -5.64
N PRO A 9 -46.10 24.41 -4.31
CA PRO A 9 -46.25 25.68 -3.63
C PRO A 9 -45.26 26.73 -4.16
N ARG A 10 -45.69 28.00 -4.15
CA ARG A 10 -45.01 29.15 -4.81
C ARG A 10 -43.54 29.34 -4.43
N THR A 11 -43.10 28.82 -3.29
CA THR A 11 -41.72 28.91 -2.80
C THR A 11 -40.73 28.04 -3.57
N HIS A 12 -41.16 26.93 -4.19
CA HIS A 12 -40.27 26.06 -4.98
C HIS A 12 -40.17 26.47 -6.46
N LYS A 13 -41.11 27.27 -6.98
CA LYS A 13 -41.02 27.81 -8.35
C LYS A 13 -39.90 28.84 -8.52
N LEU A 14 -39.52 29.54 -7.46
CA LEU A 14 -38.46 30.57 -7.48
C LEU A 14 -37.04 29.97 -7.45
N LEU A 15 -36.85 28.74 -6.99
CA LEU A 15 -35.54 28.07 -6.95
C LEU A 15 -35.22 27.28 -8.22
N LEU A 16 -36.23 26.81 -8.96
CA LEU A 16 -36.03 26.02 -10.18
C LEU A 16 -35.70 26.85 -11.42
N LEU A 17 -36.13 28.12 -11.47
CA LEU A 17 -35.87 29.00 -12.61
C LEU A 17 -34.37 29.30 -12.82
N PRO A 18 -33.56 29.66 -11.80
CA PRO A 18 -32.14 29.95 -12.00
C PRO A 18 -31.30 28.71 -12.35
N VAL A 19 -31.68 27.53 -11.84
CA VAL A 19 -30.96 26.27 -12.13
C VAL A 19 -31.18 25.84 -13.59
N ALA A 20 -32.40 25.96 -14.12
CA ALA A 20 -32.69 25.62 -15.52
C ALA A 20 -32.00 26.58 -16.51
N THR A 21 -31.85 27.86 -16.18
CA THR A 21 -31.12 28.82 -17.00
C THR A 21 -29.60 28.60 -16.98
N MET A 22 -29.05 28.07 -15.87
CA MET A 22 -27.60 27.83 -15.77
C MET A 22 -27.17 26.58 -16.57
N VAL A 23 -28.00 25.53 -16.58
CA VAL A 23 -27.75 24.29 -17.35
C VAL A 23 -27.83 24.54 -18.86
N THR A 24 -28.73 25.43 -19.31
CA THR A 24 -28.86 25.78 -20.73
C THR A 24 -27.69 26.64 -21.24
N VAL A 25 -27.14 27.53 -20.41
CA VAL A 25 -25.96 28.34 -20.76
C VAL A 25 -24.68 27.48 -20.84
N LEU A 26 -24.47 26.56 -19.89
CA LEU A 26 -23.32 25.65 -19.94
C LEU A 26 -23.39 24.67 -21.14
N GLY A 27 -24.59 24.19 -21.49
CA GLY A 27 -24.78 23.29 -22.63
C GLY A 27 -24.49 23.95 -23.97
N ALA A 28 -24.87 25.22 -24.15
CA ALA A 28 -24.61 25.96 -25.38
C ALA A 28 -23.11 26.26 -25.58
N GLN A 29 -22.38 26.52 -24.50
CA GLN A 29 -20.97 26.88 -24.56
C GLN A 29 -20.07 25.69 -24.96
N LYS A 30 -20.44 24.47 -24.54
CA LYS A 30 -19.73 23.23 -24.88
C LYS A 30 -19.92 22.78 -26.33
N LEU A 31 -21.01 23.21 -26.99
CA LEU A 31 -21.28 22.93 -28.41
C LEU A 31 -20.58 23.90 -29.37
N ILE A 32 -20.32 25.13 -28.95
CA ILE A 32 -19.63 26.12 -29.78
C ILE A 32 -18.14 25.81 -29.87
N THR A 33 -17.53 25.33 -28.78
CA THR A 33 -16.11 24.95 -28.75
C THR A 33 -15.81 23.75 -29.65
N THR A 34 -16.67 22.72 -29.63
CA THR A 34 -16.49 21.55 -30.50
C THR A 34 -16.72 21.87 -31.99
N TYR A 35 -17.59 22.83 -32.30
CA TYR A 35 -17.79 23.28 -33.68
C TYR A 35 -16.61 24.10 -34.23
N GLN A 36 -15.86 24.81 -33.37
CA GLN A 36 -14.69 25.58 -33.79
C GLN A 36 -13.46 24.70 -34.07
N ASP A 37 -13.29 23.60 -33.33
CA ASP A 37 -12.18 22.65 -33.57
C ASP A 37 -12.34 21.86 -34.87
N LEU A 38 -13.57 21.55 -35.28
CA LEU A 38 -13.84 20.79 -36.51
C LEU A 38 -13.62 21.60 -37.81
N ASN A 39 -13.43 22.92 -37.73
CA ASN A 39 -13.37 23.80 -38.90
C ASN A 39 -11.99 24.47 -39.11
N GLN A 40 -10.94 24.02 -38.44
CA GLN A 40 -9.58 24.47 -38.79
C GLN A 40 -9.06 23.73 -40.04
N PRO A 41 -8.56 24.43 -41.07
CA PRO A 41 -7.96 23.80 -42.23
C PRO A 41 -6.60 23.16 -41.86
N HIS A 42 -6.48 21.85 -42.08
CA HIS A 42 -5.24 21.10 -41.90
C HIS A 42 -4.14 21.65 -42.84
N THR A 43 -3.05 22.14 -42.25
CA THR A 43 -1.83 22.51 -42.99
C THR A 43 -0.98 21.24 -43.18
N PRO A 44 -0.55 20.87 -44.41
CA PRO A 44 0.28 19.69 -44.60
C PRO A 44 1.70 19.95 -44.08
N LEU A 45 2.23 18.99 -43.31
CA LEU A 45 3.58 19.03 -42.73
C LEU A 45 4.65 18.93 -43.84
N GLU A 46 5.56 19.90 -43.86
CA GLU A 46 6.68 19.97 -44.78
C GLU A 46 7.82 19.03 -44.29
N SER A 47 8.15 18.01 -45.06
CA SER A 47 9.21 17.06 -44.72
C SER A 47 10.60 17.66 -44.93
N VAL A 48 11.35 17.89 -43.85
CA VAL A 48 12.75 18.31 -43.92
C VAL A 48 13.66 17.07 -43.97
N LEU A 49 14.34 16.87 -45.09
CA LEU A 49 15.38 15.85 -45.27
C LEU A 49 16.73 16.39 -44.79
N VAL A 50 17.29 15.78 -43.75
CA VAL A 50 18.66 16.05 -43.26
C VAL A 50 19.60 14.97 -43.82
N PRO A 51 20.57 15.29 -44.70
CA PRO A 51 21.51 14.31 -45.22
C PRO A 51 22.62 14.03 -44.20
N LEU A 52 22.87 12.76 -43.91
CA LEU A 52 23.98 12.32 -43.06
C LEU A 52 25.30 12.24 -43.87
N PRO A 53 26.46 12.48 -43.24
CA PRO A 53 27.78 12.33 -43.88
C PRO A 53 28.06 10.88 -44.30
N SER A 54 28.81 10.71 -45.40
CA SER A 54 29.03 9.47 -46.16
C SER A 54 29.75 8.32 -45.44
N ASP A 55 30.06 8.45 -44.15
CA ASP A 55 30.74 7.40 -43.37
C ASP A 55 29.80 6.65 -42.41
N SER A 56 28.49 6.84 -42.55
CA SER A 56 27.47 6.15 -41.74
C SER A 56 26.92 4.93 -42.47
N ALA A 57 27.68 3.84 -42.50
CA ALA A 57 27.20 2.54 -42.95
C ALA A 57 26.97 1.61 -41.75
N PRO A 58 25.73 1.25 -41.38
CA PRO A 58 25.49 0.18 -40.42
C PRO A 58 25.68 -1.15 -41.15
N GLY A 59 26.88 -1.71 -41.07
CA GLY A 59 27.16 -3.09 -41.45
C GLY A 59 26.57 -4.04 -40.42
N ILE A 60 25.68 -4.93 -40.86
CA ILE A 60 25.18 -6.07 -40.07
C ILE A 60 26.35 -7.04 -39.85
N PRO A 61 26.69 -7.42 -38.60
CA PRO A 61 27.74 -8.41 -38.40
C PRO A 61 27.20 -9.81 -38.72
N SER A 62 27.87 -10.48 -39.65
CA SER A 62 27.71 -11.91 -39.94
C SER A 62 28.03 -12.75 -38.69
N LEU A 63 27.13 -13.66 -38.34
CA LEU A 63 27.32 -14.69 -37.32
C LEU A 63 28.47 -15.63 -37.73
N HIS A 64 29.67 -15.31 -37.27
CA HIS A 64 30.76 -16.28 -37.16
C HIS A 64 31.22 -16.43 -35.72
N GLN A 65 31.42 -17.70 -35.39
CA GLN A 65 31.43 -18.28 -34.06
C GLN A 65 32.83 -18.12 -33.46
N GLU A 66 33.09 -17.04 -32.73
CA GLU A 66 34.27 -16.93 -31.87
C GLU A 66 33.84 -16.67 -30.41
N ARG A 67 34.07 -17.68 -29.57
CA ARG A 67 33.82 -17.61 -28.13
C ARG A 67 34.87 -16.69 -27.49
N THR A 68 34.48 -15.47 -27.15
CA THR A 68 35.28 -14.60 -26.27
C THR A 68 34.88 -14.83 -24.80
N PRO A 69 35.83 -14.81 -23.85
CA PRO A 69 35.53 -15.01 -22.42
C PRO A 69 34.66 -13.86 -21.85
N VAL A 70 33.69 -14.23 -21.01
CA VAL A 70 32.70 -13.34 -20.38
C VAL A 70 33.33 -12.13 -19.64
N ALA A 71 34.58 -12.24 -19.20
CA ALA A 71 35.31 -11.17 -18.53
C ALA A 71 35.58 -9.93 -19.40
N ASP A 72 35.73 -10.10 -20.72
CA ASP A 72 36.00 -8.97 -21.64
C ASP A 72 34.71 -8.23 -22.04
N ALA A 73 33.56 -8.91 -22.02
CA ALA A 73 32.25 -8.30 -22.23
C ALA A 73 31.87 -7.38 -21.05
N ILE A 74 32.18 -7.80 -19.82
CA ILE A 74 31.92 -7.02 -18.59
C ILE A 74 32.81 -5.75 -18.54
N ASN A 75 34.06 -5.84 -18.99
CA ASN A 75 34.96 -4.69 -19.05
C ASN A 75 34.55 -3.65 -20.11
N ARG A 76 33.99 -4.07 -21.24
CA ARG A 76 33.45 -3.14 -22.25
C ARG A 76 32.16 -2.46 -21.78
N ALA A 77 31.29 -3.19 -21.10
CA ALA A 77 30.07 -2.62 -20.52
C ALA A 77 30.37 -1.59 -19.41
N SER A 78 31.37 -1.85 -18.56
CA SER A 78 31.76 -0.89 -17.50
C SER A 78 32.37 0.40 -18.07
N ARG A 79 33.16 0.32 -19.15
CA ARG A 79 33.72 1.52 -19.81
C ARG A 79 32.68 2.36 -20.55
N ALA A 80 31.62 1.74 -21.06
CA ALA A 80 30.52 2.46 -21.70
C ALA A 80 29.66 3.22 -20.66
N ILE A 81 29.54 2.70 -19.44
CA ILE A 81 28.82 3.36 -18.35
C ILE A 81 29.60 4.56 -17.80
N ASP A 82 30.92 4.46 -17.64
CA ASP A 82 31.75 5.59 -17.17
C ASP A 82 31.84 6.75 -18.18
N ALA A 83 31.62 6.51 -19.47
CA ALA A 83 31.64 7.55 -20.51
C ALA A 83 30.39 8.48 -20.51
N THR A 84 29.37 8.18 -19.69
CA THR A 84 28.13 8.97 -19.59
C THR A 84 28.02 9.82 -18.32
N ARG A 85 29.14 9.98 -17.57
CA ARG A 85 29.18 10.61 -16.24
C ARG A 85 29.48 12.12 -16.21
N GLU A 86 29.54 12.81 -17.34
CA GLU A 86 29.68 14.27 -17.33
C GLU A 86 28.33 14.96 -17.14
N HIS A 87 28.24 15.75 -16.07
CA HIS A 87 27.12 16.61 -15.68
C HIS A 87 26.73 17.56 -16.81
N ILE A 88 25.47 17.49 -17.26
CA ILE A 88 24.83 18.58 -18.00
C ILE A 88 24.00 19.39 -16.98
N PRO A 89 24.35 20.65 -16.69
CA PRO A 89 23.54 21.49 -15.80
C PRO A 89 22.19 21.82 -16.46
N LEU A 90 21.10 21.60 -15.72
CA LEU A 90 19.71 21.84 -16.14
C LEU A 90 19.41 23.30 -16.53
N SER A 91 20.31 24.26 -16.24
CA SER A 91 20.18 25.66 -16.61
C SER A 91 20.28 25.94 -18.11
N ASP A 92 20.81 24.99 -18.88
CA ASP A 92 21.10 25.18 -20.31
C ASP A 92 20.06 24.50 -21.22
N LEU A 93 19.00 23.90 -20.64
CA LEU A 93 17.92 23.26 -21.39
C LEU A 93 16.78 24.24 -21.65
N THR A 94 16.72 24.78 -22.88
CA THR A 94 15.56 25.52 -23.36
C THR A 94 14.50 24.56 -23.89
N ALA A 95 13.32 24.55 -23.28
CA ALA A 95 12.19 23.73 -23.71
C ALA A 95 11.75 24.10 -25.13
N LYS A 96 11.69 23.10 -26.03
CA LYS A 96 11.00 23.21 -27.31
C LYS A 96 9.87 22.19 -27.34
N GLU A 97 8.66 22.75 -27.48
CA GLU A 97 7.40 22.16 -27.92
C GLU A 97 6.88 20.93 -27.15
N ILE A 98 5.69 21.10 -26.57
CA ILE A 98 4.92 20.07 -25.89
C ILE A 98 4.26 19.22 -26.98
N VAL A 99 4.66 17.95 -27.08
CA VAL A 99 3.99 16.97 -27.94
C VAL A 99 2.93 16.28 -27.09
N ASP A 100 1.67 16.51 -27.43
CA ASP A 100 0.54 15.77 -26.88
C ASP A 100 0.50 14.39 -27.54
N LEU A 101 0.61 13.33 -26.73
CA LEU A 101 0.52 11.94 -27.20
C LEU A 101 -0.89 11.43 -26.88
N ASP A 102 -1.83 11.66 -27.79
CA ASP A 102 -3.12 10.99 -27.74
C ASP A 102 -2.92 9.50 -28.02
N VAL A 103 -3.13 8.69 -26.98
CA VAL A 103 -3.11 7.24 -27.05
C VAL A 103 -4.42 6.77 -27.67
N ILE A 104 -4.33 6.10 -28.82
CA ILE A 104 -5.45 5.55 -29.57
C ILE A 104 -6.26 4.61 -28.67
N SER A 105 -7.48 5.01 -28.31
CA SER A 105 -8.49 4.17 -27.66
C SER A 105 -9.33 3.48 -28.73
N SER A 106 -9.24 2.16 -28.84
CA SER A 106 -9.98 1.24 -29.72
C SER A 106 -9.41 1.00 -31.12
N ALA A 107 -9.29 -0.30 -31.45
CA ALA A 107 -9.08 -0.81 -32.80
C ALA A 107 -10.35 -1.58 -33.20
N GLU A 108 -11.15 -1.01 -34.09
CA GLU A 108 -12.24 -1.72 -34.77
C GLU A 108 -11.75 -2.16 -36.15
N ALA A 109 -11.76 -3.47 -36.42
CA ALA A 109 -11.51 -4.00 -37.75
C ALA A 109 -12.85 -4.09 -38.52
N SER A 110 -13.09 -3.13 -39.41
CA SER A 110 -14.17 -3.19 -40.40
C SER A 110 -13.61 -3.77 -41.71
N LEU A 111 -14.19 -4.88 -42.16
CA LEU A 111 -14.02 -5.40 -43.52
C LEU A 111 -14.80 -4.51 -44.48
N ALA A 112 -14.09 -3.60 -45.15
CA ALA A 112 -14.62 -2.86 -46.29
C ALA A 112 -13.70 -3.03 -47.51
N ASP A 113 -14.35 -3.49 -48.57
CA ASP A 113 -13.89 -3.83 -49.91
C ASP A 113 -13.38 -2.59 -50.66
N THR A 114 -12.08 -2.53 -50.98
CA THR A 114 -11.56 -1.64 -52.03
C THR A 114 -10.36 -2.28 -52.73
N THR A 115 -10.57 -2.63 -54.00
CA THR A 115 -9.55 -3.06 -54.96
C THR A 115 -8.66 -1.87 -55.37
N PRO A 116 -7.32 -1.97 -55.35
CA PRO A 116 -6.45 -1.07 -56.12
C PRO A 116 -6.00 -1.72 -57.45
N PRO A 117 -5.83 -0.93 -58.52
CA PRO A 117 -5.44 -1.46 -59.82
C PRO A 117 -3.92 -1.64 -59.93
N GLY A 118 -3.52 -2.86 -60.34
CA GLY A 118 -2.46 -3.12 -61.30
C GLY A 118 -1.03 -2.70 -60.97
N THR A 119 -0.23 -3.63 -60.46
CA THR A 119 1.15 -3.82 -60.92
C THR A 119 1.50 -5.32 -60.91
N VAL A 120 2.04 -5.74 -62.05
CA VAL A 120 2.44 -7.09 -62.47
C VAL A 120 3.25 -7.82 -61.39
N LEU A 121 2.79 -9.01 -61.00
CA LEU A 121 3.56 -9.98 -60.20
C LEU A 121 4.05 -11.12 -61.09
N ASP A 122 5.33 -11.43 -60.86
CA ASP A 122 6.15 -12.45 -61.49
C ASP A 122 5.59 -13.87 -61.25
N HIS A 123 5.63 -14.70 -62.29
CA HIS A 123 5.11 -16.07 -62.26
C HIS A 123 6.10 -16.99 -61.54
N GLY A 124 5.93 -17.17 -60.24
CA GLY A 124 6.72 -18.15 -59.50
C GLY A 124 6.37 -18.25 -58.02
N ALA A 125 5.25 -18.92 -57.70
CA ALA A 125 5.02 -19.71 -56.48
C ALA A 125 3.51 -19.85 -56.19
N LEU A 126 2.80 -20.55 -57.07
CA LEU A 126 1.57 -21.26 -56.70
C LEU A 126 2.00 -22.71 -56.53
N HIS A 127 1.82 -23.28 -55.34
CA HIS A 127 1.38 -24.65 -55.05
C HIS A 127 1.27 -24.79 -53.52
N MET A 128 0.02 -24.85 -53.04
CA MET A 128 -0.31 -25.39 -51.73
C MET A 128 -0.02 -26.90 -51.72
N ALA A 129 0.53 -27.42 -50.62
CA ALA A 129 0.25 -28.78 -50.17
C ALA A 129 0.50 -28.90 -48.67
N ILE A 130 -0.60 -28.90 -47.93
CA ILE A 130 -0.74 -29.49 -46.60
C ILE A 130 -0.36 -30.97 -46.72
N VAL A 131 0.58 -31.43 -45.89
CA VAL A 131 0.85 -32.86 -45.69
C VAL A 131 0.70 -33.18 -44.21
N VAL A 132 -0.49 -33.66 -43.87
CA VAL A 132 -0.72 -34.57 -42.75
C VAL A 132 -0.40 -35.96 -43.27
N GLY A 133 0.55 -36.66 -42.65
CA GLY A 133 0.97 -37.99 -43.09
C GLY A 133 1.80 -38.71 -42.05
N THR A 134 1.11 -39.42 -41.17
CA THR A 134 1.62 -40.43 -40.25
C THR A 134 2.26 -41.62 -40.97
N LEU A 135 3.39 -42.09 -40.44
CA LEU A 135 3.93 -43.46 -40.44
C LEU A 135 4.15 -44.17 -41.79
N THR A 136 5.40 -44.51 -42.10
CA THR A 136 5.95 -45.88 -42.05
C THR A 136 7.36 -45.95 -42.64
N SER A 137 8.14 -46.85 -42.05
CA SER A 137 9.49 -47.30 -42.34
C SER A 137 9.98 -47.26 -43.80
N GLY A 138 11.26 -46.89 -43.95
CA GLY A 138 12.19 -47.77 -44.65
C GLY A 138 12.80 -47.26 -45.95
N MET A 139 14.10 -46.93 -45.85
CA MET A 139 15.16 -47.35 -46.77
C MET A 139 15.24 -46.69 -48.17
N LEU A 140 16.33 -45.93 -48.35
CA LEU A 140 17.26 -45.98 -49.50
C LEU A 140 16.83 -47.00 -50.58
N ASP A 141 16.68 -46.64 -51.84
CA ASP A 141 17.79 -46.31 -52.74
C ASP A 141 17.21 -45.99 -54.11
N VAL A 142 17.98 -45.20 -54.85
CA VAL A 142 17.75 -44.79 -56.22
C VAL A 142 18.21 -45.91 -57.15
N ASP A 143 17.40 -46.32 -58.13
CA ASP A 143 17.89 -46.25 -59.51
C ASP A 143 16.81 -46.38 -60.60
N THR A 144 16.84 -45.36 -61.45
CA THR A 144 16.65 -45.31 -62.90
C THR A 144 15.98 -46.50 -63.62
N THR A 145 14.94 -46.21 -64.40
CA THR A 145 14.98 -46.16 -65.89
C THR A 145 13.57 -46.25 -66.51
N SER A 146 13.24 -45.26 -67.37
CA SER A 146 12.32 -45.37 -68.53
C SER A 146 10.83 -45.58 -68.20
N SER A 147 9.81 -45.05 -68.89
CA SER A 147 9.64 -44.17 -70.04
C SER A 147 8.10 -44.14 -70.24
N VAL A 148 7.41 -43.00 -70.14
CA VAL A 148 6.00 -42.95 -70.59
C VAL A 148 5.66 -41.58 -71.17
N GLU A 149 5.20 -41.62 -72.43
CA GLU A 149 4.57 -40.55 -73.18
C GLU A 149 3.11 -40.33 -72.72
N ILE A 150 2.77 -39.05 -72.51
CA ILE A 150 1.58 -38.30 -72.96
C ILE A 150 0.30 -39.08 -73.32
N ALA A 151 -0.84 -38.77 -72.69
CA ALA A 151 -2.05 -38.26 -73.39
C ALA A 151 -3.22 -37.89 -72.45
N ASP A 152 -4.04 -36.99 -72.98
CA ASP A 152 -5.07 -36.13 -72.39
C ASP A 152 -6.33 -36.77 -71.80
N ALA A 153 -6.81 -36.09 -70.76
CA ALA A 153 -8.17 -35.68 -70.42
C ALA A 153 -9.41 -36.25 -71.17
N THR A 154 -10.33 -36.81 -70.38
CA THR A 154 -11.79 -36.93 -70.66
C THR A 154 -12.55 -36.60 -69.35
N SER A 155 -13.29 -35.48 -69.31
CA SER A 155 -14.76 -35.31 -69.46
C SER A 155 -15.65 -35.92 -68.35
N TYR A 156 -16.47 -35.05 -67.75
CA TYR A 156 -17.54 -35.27 -66.77
C TYR A 156 -18.55 -36.36 -67.16
N GLU A 157 -18.96 -37.19 -66.19
CA GLU A 157 -20.32 -37.73 -66.14
C GLU A 157 -20.91 -37.66 -64.73
N ASP A 158 -22.22 -37.43 -64.76
CA ASP A 158 -23.21 -37.17 -63.73
C ASP A 158 -23.77 -38.49 -63.18
N TYR A 159 -23.82 -38.64 -61.85
CA TYR A 159 -24.66 -39.65 -61.18
C TYR A 159 -25.33 -39.03 -59.96
N GLY A 160 -26.64 -38.83 -60.08
CA GLY A 160 -27.52 -38.48 -58.98
C GLY A 160 -27.62 -39.58 -57.93
N ILE A 161 -27.71 -39.16 -56.67
CA ILE A 161 -28.08 -39.99 -55.52
C ILE A 161 -29.10 -39.19 -54.69
N ASP A 162 -30.38 -39.50 -54.90
CA ASP A 162 -31.48 -39.28 -53.95
C ASP A 162 -31.25 -40.19 -52.75
N LEU A 163 -30.80 -39.66 -51.61
CA LEU A 163 -30.73 -40.41 -50.34
C LEU A 163 -30.50 -39.51 -49.12
N PHE A 164 -31.28 -38.45 -48.94
CA PHE A 164 -31.34 -37.74 -47.65
C PHE A 164 -32.75 -37.22 -47.39
N ASP A 165 -33.59 -38.06 -46.80
CA ASP A 165 -34.87 -37.63 -46.22
C ASP A 165 -35.07 -38.29 -44.85
N ASP A 166 -34.03 -38.26 -44.02
CA ASP A 166 -34.14 -38.62 -42.61
C ASP A 166 -33.14 -37.82 -41.75
N VAL A 167 -33.36 -36.51 -41.70
CA VAL A 167 -32.65 -35.59 -40.79
C VAL A 167 -33.31 -35.48 -39.41
N SER A 168 -34.30 -36.33 -39.10
CA SER A 168 -35.03 -36.26 -37.82
C SER A 168 -34.46 -37.08 -36.66
N PHE A 169 -33.38 -37.84 -36.85
CA PHE A 169 -32.79 -38.63 -35.75
C PHE A 169 -31.61 -37.94 -35.04
N LEU A 170 -30.88 -37.04 -35.72
CA LEU A 170 -29.74 -36.35 -35.13
C LEU A 170 -30.13 -35.13 -34.28
N GLU A 171 -31.28 -34.51 -34.55
CA GLU A 171 -31.74 -33.34 -33.79
C GLU A 171 -32.30 -33.73 -32.40
N LEU A 172 -32.69 -35.00 -32.22
CA LEU A 172 -33.13 -35.52 -30.92
C LEU A 172 -31.96 -36.08 -30.06
N GLU A 173 -30.81 -36.37 -30.66
CA GLU A 173 -29.64 -36.95 -29.99
C GLU A 173 -28.60 -35.88 -29.58
N LEU A 174 -28.62 -34.70 -30.22
CA LEU A 174 -27.83 -33.51 -29.85
C LEU A 174 -28.47 -32.66 -28.73
N ALA A 175 -29.68 -33.00 -28.27
CA ALA A 175 -30.35 -32.33 -27.15
C ALA A 175 -30.08 -33.01 -25.79
N ALA A 176 -29.21 -34.03 -25.75
CA ALA A 176 -28.80 -34.70 -24.52
C ALA A 176 -27.36 -34.31 -24.17
N GLU A 177 -27.20 -33.67 -23.01
CA GLU A 177 -25.96 -33.28 -22.32
C GLU A 177 -25.31 -31.95 -22.77
N GLU A 178 -26.05 -30.84 -22.68
CA GLU A 178 -25.38 -29.59 -22.32
C GLU A 178 -24.83 -29.74 -20.89
N PRO A 179 -23.52 -29.61 -20.65
CA PRO A 179 -22.97 -29.73 -19.31
C PRO A 179 -23.56 -28.63 -18.43
N PHE A 180 -24.20 -29.00 -17.32
CA PHE A 180 -24.72 -28.02 -16.36
C PHE A 180 -23.58 -27.18 -15.80
N VAL A 181 -23.69 -25.86 -15.96
CA VAL A 181 -22.77 -24.89 -15.38
C VAL A 181 -23.48 -24.25 -14.19
N PRO A 182 -23.03 -24.49 -12.94
CA PRO A 182 -23.64 -23.85 -11.78
C PRO A 182 -23.43 -22.33 -11.81
N GLU A 183 -24.52 -21.58 -11.71
CA GLU A 183 -24.51 -20.11 -11.63
C GLU A 183 -24.58 -19.62 -10.18
N TRP A 184 -24.00 -18.45 -9.91
CA TRP A 184 -24.12 -17.79 -8.61
C TRP A 184 -25.44 -17.02 -8.54
N GLU A 185 -26.27 -17.37 -7.57
CA GLU A 185 -27.51 -16.66 -7.24
C GLU A 185 -27.35 -15.89 -5.94
N THR A 186 -27.84 -14.66 -5.88
CA THR A 186 -27.82 -13.83 -4.67
C THR A 186 -29.18 -13.85 -3.99
N HIS A 187 -29.23 -14.31 -2.74
CA HIS A 187 -30.42 -14.18 -1.90
C HIS A 187 -30.36 -12.93 -1.03
N LEU A 188 -31.48 -12.22 -0.92
CA LEU A 188 -31.67 -11.11 0.00
C LEU A 188 -32.55 -11.52 1.16
N VAL A 189 -31.99 -11.48 2.37
CA VAL A 189 -32.68 -11.95 3.56
C VAL A 189 -33.84 -11.04 3.93
N GLU A 190 -35.03 -11.63 4.08
CA GLU A 190 -36.25 -10.92 4.46
C GLU A 190 -36.45 -10.85 5.99
N SER A 191 -37.32 -9.93 6.43
CA SER A 191 -37.59 -9.75 7.86
C SER A 191 -38.31 -10.96 8.46
N GLY A 192 -37.64 -11.66 9.39
CA GLY A 192 -38.20 -12.81 10.12
C GLY A 192 -37.85 -14.16 9.48
N GLU A 193 -37.06 -14.15 8.42
CA GLU A 193 -36.51 -15.34 7.80
C GLU A 193 -35.44 -16.01 8.68
N THR A 194 -35.33 -17.33 8.58
CA THR A 194 -34.33 -18.11 9.32
C THR A 194 -33.57 -19.01 8.35
N PHE A 195 -32.24 -19.08 8.48
CA PHE A 195 -31.40 -19.90 7.61
C PHE A 195 -31.85 -21.36 7.54
N ALA A 196 -32.25 -21.96 8.65
CA ALA A 196 -32.69 -23.36 8.66
C ALA A 196 -33.91 -23.63 7.77
N VAL A 197 -34.83 -22.67 7.67
CA VAL A 197 -36.03 -22.79 6.83
C VAL A 197 -35.68 -22.51 5.37
N LEU A 198 -34.88 -21.49 5.10
CA LEU A 198 -34.41 -21.18 3.75
C LEU A 198 -33.57 -22.34 3.19
N ALA A 199 -32.62 -22.84 3.97
CA ALA A 199 -31.71 -23.90 3.55
C ALA A 199 -32.46 -25.17 3.14
N GLN A 200 -33.58 -25.46 3.82
CA GLN A 200 -34.45 -26.58 3.48
C GLN A 200 -35.29 -26.35 2.22
N ASN A 201 -35.77 -25.12 2.00
CA ASN A 201 -36.68 -24.80 0.90
C ASN A 201 -35.96 -24.47 -0.40
N GLU A 202 -34.79 -23.82 -0.32
CA GLU A 202 -34.10 -23.20 -1.46
C GLU A 202 -32.71 -23.79 -1.70
N LEU A 203 -32.02 -24.28 -0.66
CA LEU A 203 -30.65 -24.82 -0.78
C LEU A 203 -30.60 -26.36 -0.78
N GLY A 204 -31.76 -27.03 -0.73
CA GLY A 204 -31.85 -28.48 -0.72
C GLY A 204 -31.19 -29.17 0.49
N LEU A 205 -30.91 -28.42 1.57
CA LEU A 205 -30.23 -28.91 2.77
C LEU A 205 -31.21 -29.45 3.81
N GLY A 206 -31.00 -30.68 4.28
CA GLY A 206 -31.74 -31.25 5.40
C GLY A 206 -31.36 -30.63 6.75
N TYR A 207 -32.23 -30.77 7.76
CA TYR A 207 -32.00 -30.21 9.09
C TYR A 207 -30.68 -30.67 9.74
N SER A 208 -30.28 -31.94 9.54
CA SER A 208 -29.01 -32.46 10.05
C SER A 208 -27.79 -31.86 9.35
N GLU A 209 -27.92 -31.55 8.06
CA GLU A 209 -26.84 -30.94 7.26
C GLU A 209 -26.68 -29.46 7.63
N VAL A 210 -27.79 -28.75 7.86
CA VAL A 210 -27.77 -27.39 8.41
C VAL A 210 -27.05 -27.34 9.76
N LEU A 211 -27.29 -28.30 10.65
CA LEU A 211 -26.59 -28.37 11.94
C LEU A 211 -25.10 -28.65 11.77
N ALA A 212 -24.72 -29.56 10.87
CA ALA A 212 -23.31 -29.84 10.57
C ALA A 212 -22.59 -28.60 10.01
N LEU A 213 -23.22 -27.88 9.09
CA LEU A 213 -22.71 -26.62 8.56
C LEU A 213 -22.51 -25.57 9.66
N LEU A 214 -23.47 -25.43 10.58
CA LEU A 214 -23.35 -24.48 11.69
C LEU A 214 -22.23 -24.84 12.66
N ASP A 215 -21.91 -26.11 12.84
CA ASP A 215 -20.82 -26.58 13.69
C ASP A 215 -19.43 -26.37 13.03
N ASP A 216 -19.34 -26.53 11.70
CA ASP A 216 -18.08 -26.38 10.95
C ASP A 216 -17.73 -24.91 10.65
N LEU A 217 -18.70 -23.98 10.76
CA LEU A 217 -18.46 -22.56 10.55
C LEU A 217 -17.66 -21.92 11.70
N PRO A 218 -16.61 -21.13 11.39
CA PRO A 218 -15.81 -20.44 12.40
C PRO A 218 -16.64 -19.39 13.17
N GLU A 219 -17.63 -18.78 12.52
CA GLU A 219 -18.59 -17.86 13.15
C GLU A 219 -20.03 -18.25 12.82
N PRO A 220 -20.67 -19.15 13.61
CA PRO A 220 -22.05 -19.61 13.37
C PRO A 220 -23.10 -18.48 13.44
N ARG A 221 -22.71 -17.33 14.00
CA ARG A 221 -23.53 -16.11 14.06
C ARG A 221 -23.81 -15.51 12.70
N MET A 222 -22.99 -15.79 11.68
CA MET A 222 -23.21 -15.31 10.32
C MET A 222 -24.51 -15.86 9.73
N LEU A 223 -24.92 -17.08 10.10
CA LEU A 223 -26.14 -17.72 9.64
C LEU A 223 -27.31 -17.65 10.63
N THR A 224 -27.02 -17.41 11.92
CA THR A 224 -28.06 -17.39 12.96
C THR A 224 -28.53 -15.98 13.34
N ASN A 225 -27.74 -14.94 13.06
CA ASN A 225 -28.09 -13.55 13.34
C ASN A 225 -28.37 -12.77 12.05
N TRP A 226 -29.30 -13.29 11.26
CA TRP A 226 -29.76 -12.69 10.02
C TRP A 226 -30.61 -11.45 10.28
N GLN A 227 -30.25 -10.34 9.63
CA GLN A 227 -31.02 -9.09 9.62
C GLN A 227 -31.56 -8.86 8.21
N ALA A 228 -32.71 -8.20 8.13
CA ALA A 228 -33.29 -7.82 6.85
C ALA A 228 -32.29 -6.94 6.06
N GLY A 229 -32.00 -7.33 4.82
CA GLY A 229 -31.02 -6.65 3.96
C GLY A 229 -29.60 -7.24 3.97
N HIS A 230 -29.33 -8.28 4.77
CA HIS A 230 -28.16 -9.13 4.51
C HIS A 230 -28.35 -9.89 3.21
N SER A 231 -27.26 -10.19 2.52
CA SER A 231 -27.26 -11.04 1.33
C SER A 231 -26.17 -12.09 1.39
N PHE A 232 -26.40 -13.20 0.71
CA PHE A 232 -25.40 -14.24 0.49
C PHE A 232 -25.57 -14.78 -0.92
N ASP A 233 -24.48 -15.30 -1.48
CA ASP A 233 -24.51 -15.92 -2.79
C ASP A 233 -24.43 -17.44 -2.63
N TYR A 234 -25.14 -18.19 -3.46
CA TYR A 234 -25.10 -19.64 -3.45
C TYR A 234 -25.07 -20.21 -4.86
N GLN A 235 -24.60 -21.45 -4.98
CA GLN A 235 -24.64 -22.25 -6.20
C GLN A 235 -25.31 -23.59 -5.90
N LEU A 236 -26.19 -24.02 -6.79
CA LEU A 236 -26.88 -25.31 -6.71
C LEU A 236 -26.38 -26.26 -7.80
N ASP A 237 -26.43 -27.56 -7.53
CA ASP A 237 -26.20 -28.61 -8.53
C ASP A 237 -27.44 -28.84 -9.43
N GLU A 238 -27.31 -29.74 -10.42
CA GLU A 238 -28.41 -30.15 -11.30
C GLU A 238 -29.66 -30.66 -10.55
N ASN A 239 -29.49 -31.11 -9.31
CA ASN A 239 -30.55 -31.67 -8.46
C ASN A 239 -31.11 -30.66 -7.44
N GLY A 240 -30.66 -29.41 -7.48
CA GLY A 240 -31.08 -28.36 -6.54
C GLY A 240 -30.47 -28.49 -5.14
N ARG A 241 -29.36 -29.20 -4.98
CA ARG A 241 -28.59 -29.24 -3.72
C ARG A 241 -27.50 -28.18 -3.73
N LEU A 242 -27.21 -27.62 -2.55
CA LEU A 242 -26.11 -26.68 -2.37
C LEU A 242 -24.76 -27.28 -2.78
N MET A 243 -24.08 -26.63 -3.72
CA MET A 243 -22.68 -26.88 -4.08
C MET A 243 -21.75 -25.93 -3.31
N ALA A 244 -22.05 -24.64 -3.34
CA ALA A 244 -21.23 -23.61 -2.71
C ALA A 244 -22.10 -22.50 -2.12
N LEU A 245 -21.67 -21.93 -1.00
CA LEU A 245 -22.29 -20.81 -0.32
C LEU A 245 -21.21 -19.79 0.03
N ARG A 246 -21.36 -18.55 -0.46
CA ARG A 246 -20.48 -17.43 -0.19
C ARG A 246 -21.19 -16.38 0.66
N MET A 247 -20.58 -16.03 1.78
CA MET A 247 -21.11 -15.04 2.71
C MET A 247 -20.04 -14.00 3.05
N MET A 248 -20.34 -12.73 2.83
CA MET A 248 -19.44 -11.64 3.21
C MET A 248 -19.75 -11.20 4.64
N LYS A 249 -18.74 -11.18 5.52
CA LYS A 249 -18.85 -10.64 6.89
C LYS A 249 -18.78 -9.12 6.89
N ASN A 250 -17.91 -8.59 6.05
CA ASN A 250 -17.78 -7.18 5.73
C ASN A 250 -17.43 -7.07 4.23
N THR A 251 -17.17 -5.87 3.72
CA THR A 251 -16.86 -5.67 2.30
C THR A 251 -15.56 -6.34 1.82
N ARG A 252 -14.64 -6.71 2.74
CA ARG A 252 -13.35 -7.38 2.46
C ARG A 252 -13.37 -8.87 2.80
N ASP A 253 -13.75 -9.22 4.02
CA ASP A 253 -13.69 -10.58 4.54
C ASP A 253 -15.02 -11.30 4.36
N GLY A 254 -14.93 -12.56 3.94
CA GLY A 254 -16.06 -13.46 3.86
C GLY A 254 -15.65 -14.91 4.09
N VAL A 255 -16.63 -15.79 3.92
CA VAL A 255 -16.47 -17.23 4.01
C VAL A 255 -17.09 -17.85 2.77
N LEU A 256 -16.33 -18.74 2.14
CA LEU A 256 -16.81 -19.68 1.13
C LEU A 256 -16.96 -21.05 1.77
N VAL A 257 -18.14 -21.60 1.64
CA VAL A 257 -18.48 -22.96 2.07
C VAL A 257 -18.70 -23.77 0.82
N GLU A 258 -17.93 -24.85 0.65
CA GLU A 258 -18.12 -25.82 -0.42
C GLU A 258 -18.66 -27.11 0.18
N SER A 259 -19.62 -27.74 -0.49
CA SER A 259 -20.26 -28.98 -0.04
C SER A 259 -19.79 -30.13 -0.92
N GLU A 260 -19.00 -31.05 -0.35
CA GLU A 260 -18.58 -32.31 -0.98
C GLU A 260 -18.95 -33.50 -0.10
N ASP A 261 -19.60 -34.52 -0.65
CA ASP A 261 -19.93 -35.78 0.05
C ASP A 261 -20.54 -35.62 1.46
N ASN A 262 -21.47 -34.66 1.62
CA ASN A 262 -22.12 -34.34 2.89
C ASN A 262 -21.18 -33.80 3.99
N GLN A 263 -20.02 -33.28 3.61
CA GLN A 263 -19.11 -32.51 4.44
C GLN A 263 -18.99 -31.07 3.90
N PHE A 264 -18.75 -30.13 4.81
CA PHE A 264 -18.60 -28.72 4.46
C PHE A 264 -17.14 -28.30 4.61
N ALA A 265 -16.51 -27.94 3.49
CA ALA A 265 -15.20 -27.31 3.49
C ALA A 265 -15.40 -25.80 3.62
N VAL A 266 -14.87 -25.21 4.69
CA VAL A 266 -15.00 -23.78 4.97
C VAL A 266 -13.66 -23.10 4.74
N THR A 267 -13.64 -22.19 3.76
CA THR A 267 -12.47 -21.39 3.40
C THR A 267 -12.76 -19.91 3.64
N ALA A 268 -11.82 -19.20 4.29
CA ALA A 268 -11.91 -17.75 4.40
C ALA A 268 -11.61 -17.14 3.03
N ILE A 269 -12.48 -16.22 2.59
CA ILE A 269 -12.26 -15.46 1.35
C ILE A 269 -11.97 -14.02 1.71
N GLU A 270 -11.02 -13.43 1.01
CA GLU A 270 -10.68 -12.02 1.12
C GLU A 270 -10.80 -11.39 -0.26
N ARG A 271 -11.62 -10.35 -0.36
CA ARG A 271 -11.75 -9.55 -1.57
C ARG A 271 -10.59 -8.57 -1.62
N GLN A 272 -9.79 -8.66 -2.68
CA GLN A 272 -8.71 -7.72 -2.94
C GLN A 272 -9.30 -6.36 -3.34
N GLY A 273 -8.92 -5.32 -2.61
CA GLY A 273 -9.24 -3.95 -2.96
C GLY A 273 -8.18 -3.31 -3.84
N GLU A 274 -8.55 -2.26 -4.54
CA GLU A 274 -7.56 -1.40 -5.20
C GLU A 274 -7.02 -0.40 -4.17
N PRO A 275 -5.70 -0.33 -3.94
CA PRO A 275 -5.13 0.64 -3.02
C PRO A 275 -5.26 2.04 -3.63
N VAL A 276 -5.99 2.91 -2.95
CA VAL A 276 -6.20 4.30 -3.37
C VAL A 276 -5.63 5.23 -2.31
N GLN A 277 -4.75 6.14 -2.74
CA GLN A 277 -4.20 7.16 -1.88
C GLN A 277 -4.98 8.47 -2.01
N ARG A 278 -5.28 9.10 -0.88
CA ARG A 278 -6.02 10.37 -0.81
C ARG A 278 -5.33 11.37 0.10
N LEU A 279 -5.26 12.60 -0.37
CA LEU A 279 -4.79 13.73 0.41
C LEU A 279 -5.98 14.47 1.04
N TYR A 280 -5.93 14.59 2.37
CA TYR A 280 -6.87 15.37 3.17
C TYR A 280 -6.15 16.61 3.68
N ALA A 281 -6.77 17.78 3.53
CA ALA A 281 -6.26 19.03 4.07
C ALA A 281 -7.33 19.73 4.90
N GLY A 282 -6.90 20.40 5.97
CA GLY A 282 -7.80 21.11 6.86
C GLY A 282 -7.09 22.18 7.68
N SER A 283 -7.90 22.99 8.37
CA SER A 283 -7.40 23.97 9.34
C SER A 283 -7.98 23.69 10.72
N VAL A 284 -7.18 23.93 11.75
CA VAL A 284 -7.58 23.66 13.13
C VAL A 284 -8.60 24.71 13.58
N SER A 285 -9.80 24.24 13.92
CA SER A 285 -10.86 25.06 14.53
C SER A 285 -11.38 24.39 15.80
N GLY A 286 -10.78 24.74 16.93
CA GLY A 286 -11.10 24.14 18.22
C GLY A 286 -10.24 22.92 18.51
N SER A 287 -10.84 21.72 18.57
CA SER A 287 -10.07 20.48 18.78
C SER A 287 -9.50 20.00 17.45
N PHE A 288 -8.22 19.61 17.44
CA PHE A 288 -7.55 19.03 16.29
C PHE A 288 -8.30 17.81 15.75
N ALA A 289 -8.62 16.84 16.62
CA ALA A 289 -9.33 15.62 16.22
C ALA A 289 -10.67 15.90 15.52
N ARG A 290 -11.45 16.88 16.02
CA ARG A 290 -12.71 17.29 15.37
C ARG A 290 -12.48 17.97 14.02
N SER A 291 -11.39 18.73 13.90
CA SER A 291 -11.04 19.40 12.64
C SER A 291 -10.59 18.38 11.60
N ALA A 292 -9.80 17.38 12.00
CA ALA A 292 -9.38 16.26 11.16
C ALA A 292 -10.57 15.38 10.74
N GLN A 293 -11.48 15.05 11.65
CA GLN A 293 -12.68 14.28 11.30
C GLN A 293 -13.57 15.03 10.28
N ALA A 294 -13.64 16.36 10.36
CA ALA A 294 -14.42 17.17 9.43
C ALA A 294 -13.87 17.17 7.99
N THR A 295 -12.62 16.74 7.77
CA THR A 295 -12.07 16.60 6.41
C THR A 295 -12.52 15.31 5.71
N GLY A 296 -13.23 14.41 6.41
CA GLY A 296 -13.63 13.10 5.89
C GLY A 296 -12.69 11.95 6.27
N LEU A 297 -11.68 12.20 7.13
CA LEU A 297 -10.84 11.14 7.68
C LEU A 297 -11.66 10.16 8.53
N SER A 298 -11.34 8.87 8.42
CA SER A 298 -11.94 7.84 9.26
C SER A 298 -11.54 8.01 10.73
N SER A 299 -12.38 7.50 11.65
CA SER A 299 -12.13 7.62 13.09
C SER A 299 -10.83 6.95 13.53
N SER A 300 -10.43 5.86 12.87
CA SER A 300 -9.15 5.17 13.11
C SER A 300 -7.98 6.04 12.69
N SER A 301 -8.00 6.62 11.48
CA SER A 301 -6.93 7.51 11.00
C SER A 301 -6.81 8.78 11.84
N VAL A 302 -7.91 9.37 12.31
CA VAL A 302 -7.87 10.53 13.23
C VAL A 302 -7.21 10.17 14.56
N THR A 303 -7.49 8.97 15.09
CA THR A 303 -6.91 8.50 16.35
C THR A 303 -5.41 8.25 16.20
N GLU A 304 -5.00 7.59 15.12
CA GLU A 304 -3.60 7.37 14.78
C GLU A 304 -2.85 8.70 14.62
N LEU A 305 -3.38 9.60 13.80
CA LEU A 305 -2.84 10.93 13.56
C LEU A 305 -2.67 11.74 14.85
N THR A 306 -3.67 11.72 15.72
CA THR A 306 -3.62 12.44 17.01
C THR A 306 -2.48 11.88 17.89
N LYS A 307 -2.40 10.54 18.03
CA LYS A 307 -1.33 9.89 18.80
C LYS A 307 0.06 10.16 18.23
N LEU A 308 0.18 10.15 16.90
CA LEU A 308 1.42 10.41 16.19
C LEU A 308 1.95 11.82 16.47
N LEU A 309 1.10 12.84 16.30
CA LEU A 309 1.47 14.23 16.50
C LEU A 309 1.70 14.56 17.99
N GLU A 310 0.95 13.93 18.91
CA GLU A 310 1.15 14.07 20.36
C GLU A 310 2.58 13.70 20.83
N LYS A 311 3.33 12.92 20.05
CA LYS A 311 4.73 12.59 20.37
C LYS A 311 5.64 13.83 20.40
N LYS A 312 5.35 14.87 19.61
CA LYS A 312 6.18 16.10 19.52
C LYS A 312 5.38 17.40 19.74
N LEU A 313 4.05 17.36 19.61
CA LEU A 313 3.17 18.53 19.68
C LEU A 313 2.16 18.39 20.82
N ASP A 314 2.15 19.33 21.76
CA ASP A 314 1.09 19.42 22.77
C ASP A 314 -0.08 20.24 22.21
N PHE A 315 -1.16 19.58 21.79
CA PHE A 315 -2.32 20.25 21.19
C PHE A 315 -2.96 21.33 22.08
N ARG A 316 -2.79 21.29 23.41
CA ARG A 316 -3.37 22.32 24.30
C ARG A 316 -2.50 23.57 24.33
N ARG A 317 -1.18 23.40 24.20
CA ARG A 317 -0.21 24.49 24.33
C ARG A 317 0.20 25.07 22.98
N ASP A 318 0.43 24.21 22.01
CA ASP A 318 1.15 24.50 20.78
C ASP A 318 0.19 24.74 19.61
N SER A 319 -0.96 24.05 19.58
CA SER A 319 -1.96 24.23 18.52
C SER A 319 -2.73 25.56 18.64
N ARG A 320 -2.97 26.23 17.51
CA ARG A 320 -3.73 27.48 17.40
C ARG A 320 -4.83 27.35 16.35
N ARG A 321 -5.86 28.18 16.52
CA ARG A 321 -6.93 28.28 15.52
C ARG A 321 -6.31 28.84 14.23
N GLY A 322 -6.51 28.14 13.13
CA GLY A 322 -5.96 28.51 11.82
C GLY A 322 -4.69 27.77 11.43
N ASP A 323 -4.09 26.98 12.34
CA ASP A 323 -3.01 26.05 11.98
C ASP A 323 -3.50 25.11 10.87
N GLN A 324 -2.64 24.85 9.88
CA GLN A 324 -2.98 24.04 8.71
C GLN A 324 -2.41 22.64 8.89
N PHE A 325 -3.12 21.63 8.41
CA PHE A 325 -2.60 20.27 8.35
C PHE A 325 -3.00 19.58 7.05
N GLN A 326 -2.12 18.70 6.59
CA GLN A 326 -2.30 17.85 5.43
C GLN A 326 -1.94 16.42 5.81
N VAL A 327 -2.74 15.46 5.37
CA VAL A 327 -2.62 14.04 5.72
C VAL A 327 -2.81 13.23 4.45
N LEU A 328 -1.77 12.49 4.07
CA LEU A 328 -1.84 11.50 3.01
C LEU A 328 -2.23 10.16 3.63
N VAL A 329 -3.32 9.57 3.14
CA VAL A 329 -3.86 8.29 3.62
C VAL A 329 -3.99 7.34 2.45
N GLU A 330 -3.59 6.10 2.66
CA GLU A 330 -3.88 4.98 1.77
C GLU A 330 -5.08 4.21 2.32
N SER A 331 -5.98 3.81 1.44
CA SER A 331 -7.16 3.01 1.78
C SER A 331 -7.49 2.08 0.63
N ASP A 332 -7.96 0.88 0.95
CA ASP A 332 -8.42 -0.05 -0.06
C ASP A 332 -9.84 0.30 -0.49
N MET A 333 -10.05 0.47 -1.79
CA MET A 333 -11.36 0.74 -2.36
C MET A 333 -11.99 -0.55 -2.86
N ILE A 334 -13.12 -0.93 -2.26
CA ILE A 334 -13.89 -2.13 -2.59
C ILE A 334 -15.34 -1.73 -2.82
N GLU A 335 -15.86 -1.95 -4.03
CA GLU A 335 -17.26 -1.63 -4.40
C GLU A 335 -17.69 -0.18 -4.09
N GLY A 336 -16.74 0.77 -4.13
CA GLY A 336 -16.98 2.18 -3.84
C GLY A 336 -16.88 2.55 -2.35
N GLU A 337 -16.68 1.58 -1.46
CA GLU A 337 -16.37 1.81 -0.05
C GLU A 337 -14.86 1.87 0.18
N THR A 338 -14.43 2.72 1.13
CA THR A 338 -13.03 2.80 1.57
C THR A 338 -12.84 2.03 2.85
N LEU A 339 -11.91 1.09 2.84
CA LEU A 339 -11.57 0.22 3.96
C LEU A 339 -10.08 0.36 4.29
N ASP A 340 -9.71 -0.13 5.47
CA ASP A 340 -8.31 -0.31 5.90
C ASP A 340 -7.41 0.91 5.70
N SER A 341 -7.93 2.08 6.11
CA SER A 341 -7.24 3.35 5.97
C SER A 341 -5.99 3.42 6.86
N ARG A 342 -4.83 3.68 6.26
CA ARG A 342 -3.55 3.89 6.95
C ARG A 342 -2.93 5.23 6.59
N VAL A 343 -2.43 5.95 7.60
CA VAL A 343 -1.78 7.25 7.39
C VAL A 343 -0.37 7.05 6.84
N LEU A 344 -0.06 7.57 5.65
CA LEU A 344 1.28 7.49 5.03
C LEU A 344 2.16 8.68 5.42
N ALA A 345 1.63 9.89 5.35
CA ALA A 345 2.41 11.10 5.62
C ALA A 345 1.54 12.21 6.20
N VAL A 346 2.15 13.06 7.01
CA VAL A 346 1.47 14.17 7.69
C VAL A 346 2.36 15.39 7.65
N LYS A 347 1.76 16.53 7.30
CA LYS A 347 2.37 17.85 7.41
C LYS A 347 1.48 18.72 8.29
N TYR A 348 2.02 19.19 9.40
CA TYR A 348 1.37 20.14 10.30
C TYR A 348 2.14 21.46 10.26
N ASN A 349 1.47 22.53 9.85
CA ASN A 349 2.02 23.88 9.80
C ASN A 349 1.28 24.75 10.83
N GLY A 350 1.87 24.89 12.01
CA GLY A 350 1.35 25.75 13.06
C GLY A 350 2.18 27.00 13.30
N GLU A 351 1.59 28.00 13.95
CA GLU A 351 2.28 29.25 14.31
C GLU A 351 3.50 29.00 15.23
N ARG A 352 3.43 27.96 16.07
CA ARG A 352 4.42 27.67 17.13
C ARG A 352 5.29 26.46 16.85
N MET A 353 4.87 25.61 15.93
CA MET A 353 5.52 24.35 15.64
C MET A 353 5.08 23.88 14.26
N ASP A 354 6.07 23.52 13.46
CA ASP A 354 5.95 22.80 12.21
C ASP A 354 6.42 21.35 12.39
N LEU A 355 5.71 20.40 11.79
CA LEU A 355 6.06 18.99 11.88
C LEU A 355 5.64 18.27 10.61
N THR A 356 6.63 17.71 9.91
CA THR A 356 6.41 16.83 8.76
C THR A 356 6.92 15.45 9.10
N VAL A 357 6.10 14.44 8.85
CA VAL A 357 6.40 13.05 9.18
C VAL A 357 5.91 12.12 8.10
N VAL A 358 6.68 11.06 7.84
CA VAL A 358 6.44 10.09 6.78
C VAL A 358 6.62 8.69 7.34
N ARG A 359 5.71 7.79 6.98
CA ARG A 359 5.78 6.37 7.30
C ARG A 359 6.80 5.69 6.41
N ASN A 360 7.70 4.93 7.01
CA ASN A 360 8.63 4.07 6.31
C ASN A 360 7.95 2.72 5.98
N ALA A 361 8.09 2.22 4.75
CA ALA A 361 7.40 0.98 4.34
C ALA A 361 8.00 -0.27 5.00
N THR A 362 9.30 -0.24 5.33
CA THR A 362 10.01 -1.43 5.83
C THR A 362 9.66 -1.79 7.27
N ASP A 363 9.43 -0.79 8.12
CA ASP A 363 9.22 -1.00 9.56
C ASP A 363 7.91 -0.39 10.09
N ASP A 364 7.09 0.17 9.20
CA ASP A 364 5.80 0.81 9.50
C ASP A 364 5.90 1.99 10.51
N ASN A 365 7.12 2.46 10.80
CA ASN A 365 7.36 3.56 11.74
C ASN A 365 7.38 4.92 11.05
N PHE A 366 7.13 5.98 11.83
CA PHE A 366 7.14 7.34 11.34
C PHE A 366 8.44 8.07 11.67
N TYR A 367 9.01 8.70 10.64
CA TYR A 367 10.23 9.48 10.72
C TYR A 367 10.01 10.88 10.14
N THR A 368 10.82 11.85 10.56
CA THR A 368 10.93 13.13 9.85
C THR A 368 11.58 12.91 8.47
N PRO A 369 11.48 13.85 7.52
CA PRO A 369 12.18 13.77 6.23
C PRO A 369 13.68 13.49 6.35
N ASP A 370 14.31 14.00 7.42
CA ASP A 370 15.72 13.75 7.73
C ASP A 370 16.01 12.37 8.35
N GLY A 371 15.00 11.49 8.48
CA GLY A 371 15.10 10.15 9.06
C GLY A 371 15.12 10.08 10.59
N ASN A 372 14.78 11.16 11.29
CA ASN A 372 14.73 11.14 12.75
C ASN A 372 13.44 10.51 13.25
N SER A 373 13.53 9.62 14.25
CA SER A 373 12.35 9.04 14.88
C SER A 373 11.57 10.10 15.68
N LEU A 374 10.25 9.94 15.69
CA LEU A 374 9.36 10.76 16.49
C LEU A 374 9.31 10.34 17.95
N ASP A 375 9.69 9.10 18.25
CA ASP A 375 9.62 8.60 19.60
C ASP A 375 10.48 9.43 20.56
N PRO A 376 10.00 9.67 21.79
CA PRO A 376 10.78 10.41 22.76
C PRO A 376 12.00 9.57 23.13
N SER A 377 13.14 9.97 22.58
CA SER A 377 14.38 9.25 22.76
C SER A 377 14.88 9.27 24.18
N PHE A 378 15.45 8.14 24.56
CA PHE A 378 16.00 7.91 25.88
C PHE A 378 17.45 7.45 25.76
N ALA A 379 18.39 8.35 26.04
CA ALA A 379 19.80 8.00 26.11
C ALA A 379 20.03 7.00 27.25
N ARG A 380 20.69 5.88 26.94
CA ARG A 380 21.01 4.86 27.94
C ARG A 380 21.92 5.39 29.06
N TYR A 381 22.80 6.34 28.74
CA TYR A 381 23.75 6.93 29.68
C TYR A 381 23.38 8.38 30.02
N PRO A 382 23.32 8.74 31.31
CA PRO A 382 22.99 10.10 31.76
C PRO A 382 24.23 10.99 31.91
N PHE A 383 25.23 10.82 31.05
CA PHE A 383 26.48 11.59 31.06
C PHE A 383 27.17 11.47 29.70
N GLU A 384 28.08 12.39 29.42
CA GLU A 384 28.93 12.34 28.24
C GLU A 384 30.26 11.63 28.54
N GLY A 385 30.83 10.97 27.53
CA GLY A 385 32.09 10.24 27.64
C GLY A 385 31.94 8.81 28.16
N SER A 386 33.08 8.18 28.49
CA SER A 386 33.14 6.79 28.95
C SER A 386 33.58 6.72 30.40
N TYR A 387 32.73 6.13 31.25
CA TYR A 387 33.02 5.86 32.66
C TYR A 387 32.83 4.38 32.94
N ARG A 388 33.68 3.85 33.82
CA ARG A 388 33.63 2.43 34.17
C ARG A 388 32.37 2.14 34.98
N LEU A 389 31.60 1.17 34.52
CA LEU A 389 30.52 0.55 35.28
C LEU A 389 31.12 -0.24 36.45
N SER A 390 30.96 0.25 37.68
CA SER A 390 31.54 -0.34 38.89
C SER A 390 30.62 -1.34 39.58
N SER A 391 29.29 -1.21 39.42
CA SER A 391 28.33 -2.18 39.93
C SER A 391 27.08 -2.25 39.07
N ASN A 392 26.67 -3.45 38.66
CA ASN A 392 25.48 -3.67 37.84
C ASN A 392 24.22 -3.67 38.70
N PHE A 393 23.07 -3.44 38.07
CA PHE A 393 21.76 -3.76 38.63
C PHE A 393 21.71 -5.24 39.05
N ASN A 394 21.31 -5.51 40.29
CA ASN A 394 21.23 -6.86 40.82
C ASN A 394 20.17 -6.97 41.94
N PRO A 395 18.98 -7.49 41.63
CA PRO A 395 17.88 -7.60 42.61
C PRO A 395 18.17 -8.66 43.68
N ARG A 396 19.17 -9.53 43.47
CA ARG A 396 19.53 -10.63 44.37
C ARG A 396 20.91 -10.44 45.02
N ARG A 397 21.47 -9.23 45.00
CA ARG A 397 22.79 -8.94 45.59
C ARG A 397 22.80 -9.34 47.07
N LYS A 398 23.71 -10.22 47.46
CA LYS A 398 23.89 -10.66 48.86
C LYS A 398 24.90 -9.76 49.56
N HIS A 399 24.58 -9.31 50.76
CA HIS A 399 25.53 -8.59 51.60
C HIS A 399 26.60 -9.57 52.13
N PRO A 400 27.91 -9.31 51.92
CA PRO A 400 28.95 -10.30 52.15
C PRO A 400 29.08 -10.72 53.62
N VAL A 401 28.75 -9.81 54.56
CA VAL A 401 28.87 -10.08 56.01
C VAL A 401 27.61 -10.71 56.59
N THR A 402 26.43 -10.29 56.12
CA THR A 402 25.15 -10.67 56.76
C THR A 402 24.41 -11.76 55.99
N GLY A 403 24.84 -12.09 54.77
CA GLY A 403 24.21 -13.06 53.88
C GLY A 403 22.82 -12.66 53.35
N ARG A 404 22.24 -11.57 53.87
CA ARG A 404 20.91 -11.08 53.48
C ARG A 404 20.94 -10.48 52.07
N VAL A 405 19.85 -10.67 51.34
CA VAL A 405 19.66 -10.01 50.04
C VAL A 405 19.42 -8.52 50.29
N SER A 406 20.27 -7.69 49.70
CA SER A 406 20.18 -6.24 49.66
C SER A 406 20.24 -5.81 48.20
N PRO A 407 19.07 -5.72 47.52
CA PRO A 407 18.98 -5.42 46.10
C PRO A 407 19.79 -4.17 45.72
N HIS A 408 20.43 -4.23 44.56
CA HIS A 408 21.01 -3.08 43.89
C HIS A 408 20.07 -2.67 42.75
N ASN A 409 19.25 -1.65 43.00
CA ASN A 409 18.15 -1.23 42.11
C ASN A 409 18.59 -0.24 41.02
N GLY A 410 19.89 -0.02 40.88
CA GLY A 410 20.48 0.89 39.89
C GLY A 410 21.76 0.33 39.31
N THR A 411 22.44 1.16 38.54
CA THR A 411 23.78 0.90 38.00
C THR A 411 24.72 1.97 38.52
N ASP A 412 25.88 1.56 38.99
CA ASP A 412 26.91 2.45 39.51
C ASP A 412 27.99 2.70 38.46
N PHE A 413 28.24 3.98 38.20
CA PHE A 413 29.32 4.44 37.32
C PHE A 413 30.36 5.17 38.15
N ALA A 414 31.58 4.63 38.20
CA ALA A 414 32.69 5.27 38.88
C ALA A 414 33.13 6.51 38.11
N MET A 415 33.01 7.69 38.73
CA MET A 415 33.34 8.97 38.10
C MET A 415 33.82 9.99 39.14
N PRO A 416 34.71 10.93 38.75
CA PRO A 416 35.15 12.00 39.64
C PRO A 416 33.97 12.81 40.19
N ILE A 417 34.15 13.41 41.36
CA ILE A 417 33.19 14.39 41.88
C ILE A 417 33.16 15.59 40.93
N GLY A 418 31.97 16.06 40.57
CA GLY A 418 31.81 17.21 39.68
C GLY A 418 31.57 16.85 38.21
N THR A 419 31.56 15.57 37.84
CA THR A 419 31.18 15.14 36.48
C THR A 419 29.74 15.54 36.19
N ALA A 420 29.50 16.12 35.02
CA ALA A 420 28.17 16.51 34.58
C ALA A 420 27.25 15.29 34.44
N VAL A 421 26.07 15.37 35.05
CA VAL A 421 24.96 14.42 34.88
C VAL A 421 23.88 15.12 34.07
N VAL A 422 23.43 14.47 33.00
CA VAL A 422 22.44 15.02 32.06
C VAL A 422 21.14 14.21 32.08
N ALA A 423 20.03 14.83 31.68
CA ALA A 423 18.75 14.16 31.51
C ALA A 423 18.79 13.24 30.26
N PRO A 424 18.48 11.94 30.38
CA PRO A 424 18.51 11.00 29.26
C PRO A 424 17.33 11.17 28.30
N ALA A 425 16.25 11.81 28.73
CA ALA A 425 15.07 12.10 27.93
C ALA A 425 14.37 13.36 28.46
N ASN A 426 13.52 13.97 27.64
CA ASN A 426 12.66 15.07 28.05
C ASN A 426 11.77 14.67 29.25
N GLY A 427 11.53 15.62 30.16
CA GLY A 427 10.69 15.34 31.31
C GLY A 427 10.51 16.51 32.27
N ARG A 428 10.05 16.18 33.48
CA ARG A 428 9.86 17.11 34.59
C ARG A 428 10.51 16.56 35.86
N VAL A 429 11.21 17.42 36.58
CA VAL A 429 11.83 17.10 37.87
C VAL A 429 10.74 16.90 38.91
N GLU A 430 10.56 15.66 39.37
CA GLU A 430 9.56 15.33 40.40
C GLU A 430 10.06 15.66 41.81
N ARG A 431 11.35 15.48 42.04
CA ARG A 431 11.93 15.61 43.37
C ARG A 431 13.40 15.96 43.32
N VAL A 432 13.81 16.86 44.21
CA VAL A 432 15.20 17.14 44.56
C VAL A 432 15.30 17.06 46.08
N ALA A 433 16.13 16.18 46.61
CA ALA A 433 16.19 15.94 48.04
C ALA A 433 17.56 15.45 48.51
N ASN A 434 17.77 15.45 49.82
CA ASN A 434 18.94 14.90 50.49
C ASN A 434 18.51 13.83 51.49
N HIS A 435 19.08 12.63 51.39
CA HIS A 435 18.74 11.47 52.22
C HIS A 435 20.02 10.85 52.83
N PRO A 436 20.01 10.40 54.11
CA PRO A 436 21.22 9.93 54.77
C PRO A 436 21.99 8.83 54.02
N ALA A 437 21.28 7.90 53.36
CA ALA A 437 21.91 6.83 52.59
C ALA A 437 22.11 7.17 51.11
N ALA A 438 21.17 7.87 50.48
CA ALA A 438 21.18 8.11 49.04
C ALA A 438 21.95 9.39 48.67
N GLY A 439 22.32 10.18 49.67
CA GLY A 439 22.93 11.49 49.49
C GLY A 439 21.95 12.49 48.91
N ARG A 440 22.49 13.47 48.20
CA ARG A 440 21.70 14.36 47.35
C ARG A 440 21.29 13.59 46.10
N TYR A 441 20.03 13.70 45.74
CA TYR A 441 19.52 13.01 44.56
C TYR A 441 18.38 13.77 43.90
N ILE A 442 18.17 13.44 42.62
CA ILE A 442 17.11 13.96 41.77
C ILE A 442 16.25 12.79 41.27
N VAL A 443 14.95 13.04 41.11
CA VAL A 443 14.02 12.15 40.40
C VAL A 443 13.41 12.94 39.25
N VAL A 444 13.48 12.39 38.04
CA VAL A 444 12.86 12.96 36.84
C VAL A 444 11.80 11.98 36.32
N ARG A 445 10.60 12.49 36.05
CA ARG A 445 9.58 11.77 35.27
C ARG A 445 9.65 12.23 33.84
N HIS A 446 9.83 11.28 32.94
CA HIS A 446 9.96 11.54 31.53
C HIS A 446 8.60 11.52 30.84
N ASP A 447 8.51 12.25 29.73
CA ASP A 447 7.27 12.38 28.95
C ASP A 447 6.82 11.01 28.37
N ASN A 448 7.75 10.08 28.16
CA ASN A 448 7.49 8.69 27.72
C ASN A 448 7.12 7.72 28.86
N GLY A 449 6.80 8.21 30.06
CA GLY A 449 6.31 7.40 31.19
C GLY A 449 7.40 6.76 32.06
N TYR A 450 8.67 6.80 31.63
CA TYR A 450 9.81 6.34 32.42
C TYR A 450 10.09 7.30 33.58
N ARG A 451 10.71 6.79 34.65
CA ARG A 451 11.26 7.61 35.74
C ARG A 451 12.73 7.27 35.94
N THR A 452 13.53 8.28 36.23
CA THR A 452 14.96 8.10 36.53
C THR A 452 15.32 8.69 37.88
N ARG A 453 16.34 8.10 38.51
CA ARG A 453 16.93 8.64 39.74
C ARG A 453 18.44 8.74 39.62
N TYR A 454 18.99 9.81 40.20
CA TYR A 454 20.41 10.15 40.18
C TYR A 454 20.87 10.39 41.61
N LEU A 455 21.65 9.49 42.18
CA LEU A 455 22.02 9.49 43.59
C LEU A 455 23.48 9.85 43.81
N HIS A 456 23.85 10.08 45.08
CA HIS A 456 25.20 10.42 45.53
C HIS A 456 25.75 11.74 44.96
N LEU A 457 24.88 12.62 44.46
CA LEU A 457 25.25 13.86 43.79
C LEU A 457 26.03 14.80 44.71
N SER A 458 26.94 15.60 44.13
CA SER A 458 27.54 16.72 44.87
C SER A 458 26.60 17.90 44.88
N GLN A 459 26.00 18.21 43.73
CA GLN A 459 25.16 19.38 43.53
C GLN A 459 24.05 19.10 42.49
N PRO A 460 22.76 19.23 42.89
CA PRO A 460 21.66 19.42 41.95
C PRO A 460 21.75 20.79 41.27
N LEU A 461 21.48 20.86 39.97
CA LEU A 461 21.46 22.11 39.18
C LEU A 461 20.03 22.54 38.78
N VAL A 462 19.04 21.72 39.12
CA VAL A 462 17.61 21.95 38.86
C VAL A 462 16.80 21.88 40.16
N SER A 463 15.58 22.40 40.11
CA SER A 463 14.61 22.43 41.20
C SER A 463 13.40 21.53 40.92
N GLN A 464 12.65 21.19 41.97
CA GLN A 464 11.40 20.45 41.80
C GLN A 464 10.41 21.25 40.96
N GLY A 465 9.81 20.59 39.96
CA GLY A 465 8.85 21.19 39.03
C GLY A 465 9.47 21.65 37.71
N ASP A 466 10.79 21.80 37.63
CA ASP A 466 11.48 22.24 36.40
C ASP A 466 11.25 21.26 35.26
N ARG A 467 11.05 21.81 34.05
CA ARG A 467 11.02 21.04 32.81
C ARG A 467 12.46 20.89 32.33
N VAL A 468 12.85 19.66 31.98
CA VAL A 468 14.19 19.36 31.48
C VAL A 468 14.12 18.78 30.08
N THR A 469 15.08 19.14 29.23
CA THR A 469 15.24 18.55 27.90
C THR A 469 16.32 17.46 27.89
N MET A 470 16.24 16.52 26.96
CA MET A 470 17.29 15.52 26.74
C MET A 470 18.66 16.20 26.58
N GLY A 471 19.70 15.66 27.22
CA GLY A 471 21.05 16.22 27.23
C GLY A 471 21.24 17.43 28.17
N GLU A 472 20.17 17.98 28.75
CA GLU A 472 20.28 19.08 29.69
C GLU A 472 21.02 18.63 30.95
N ARG A 473 21.97 19.45 31.40
CA ARG A 473 22.74 19.18 32.61
C ARG A 473 21.89 19.44 33.85
N ILE A 474 21.55 18.38 34.57
CA ILE A 474 20.66 18.42 35.73
C ILE A 474 21.40 18.37 37.08
N ALA A 475 22.64 17.88 37.10
CA ALA A 475 23.42 17.75 38.33
C ALA A 475 24.92 17.58 38.07
N LEU A 476 25.68 17.55 39.16
CA LEU A 476 27.05 17.11 39.23
C LEU A 476 27.16 15.86 40.11
N SER A 477 27.89 14.86 39.63
CA SER A 477 28.22 13.63 40.36
C SER A 477 28.94 13.94 41.68
N GLY A 478 28.92 12.99 42.61
CA GLY A 478 29.54 13.22 43.91
C GLY A 478 29.86 11.95 44.67
N ASN A 479 29.83 12.10 46.00
CA ASN A 479 30.06 11.02 46.95
C ASN A 479 29.23 11.24 48.22
N THR A 480 28.03 11.82 48.10
CA THR A 480 27.19 12.15 49.26
C THR A 480 26.38 10.94 49.73
N GLY A 481 25.96 10.95 51.01
CA GLY A 481 25.23 9.83 51.61
C GLY A 481 26.14 8.65 51.94
N ARG A 482 25.61 7.42 51.88
CA ARG A 482 26.36 6.21 52.17
C ARG A 482 26.94 5.64 50.89
N SER A 483 28.16 6.07 50.58
CA SER A 483 28.93 5.67 49.40
C SER A 483 30.35 5.25 49.79
N THR A 484 30.94 4.30 49.07
CA THR A 484 32.32 3.84 49.29
C THR A 484 33.36 4.68 48.55
N GLY A 485 32.97 5.42 47.51
CA GLY A 485 33.83 6.30 46.73
C GLY A 485 33.04 7.06 45.65
N PRO A 486 33.62 8.08 45.01
CA PRO A 486 32.91 8.89 44.02
C PRO A 486 32.32 8.07 42.88
N HIS A 487 31.00 8.16 42.71
CA HIS A 487 30.26 7.48 41.65
C HIS A 487 28.87 8.12 41.45
N LEU A 488 28.22 7.80 40.33
CA LEU A 488 26.80 8.03 40.12
C LEU A 488 26.07 6.69 40.28
N HIS A 489 25.10 6.63 41.19
CA HIS A 489 24.09 5.56 41.22
C HIS A 489 22.89 6.02 40.39
N TYR A 490 22.64 5.32 39.28
CA TYR A 490 21.61 5.64 38.30
C TYR A 490 20.52 4.56 38.29
N GLU A 491 19.26 4.96 38.47
CA GLU A 491 18.11 4.06 38.39
C GLU A 491 17.22 4.43 37.20
N VAL A 492 16.76 3.43 36.46
CA VAL A 492 15.63 3.52 35.52
C VAL A 492 14.45 2.74 36.11
N ILE A 493 13.26 3.35 36.09
CA ILE A 493 12.04 2.84 36.70
C ILE A 493 10.95 2.80 35.63
N VAL A 494 10.42 1.60 35.38
CA VAL A 494 9.33 1.33 34.43
C VAL A 494 8.16 0.80 35.23
N ASN A 495 6.95 1.34 35.02
CA ASN A 495 5.74 0.91 35.75
C ASN A 495 5.94 0.81 37.27
N ASN A 496 6.66 1.78 37.85
CA ASN A 496 6.98 1.87 39.28
C ASN A 496 7.95 0.80 39.81
N SER A 497 8.56 -0.02 38.95
CA SER A 497 9.56 -1.02 39.30
C SER A 497 10.95 -0.63 38.77
N PRO A 498 12.03 -0.67 39.59
CA PRO A 498 13.39 -0.50 39.11
C PRO A 498 13.79 -1.64 38.17
N VAL A 499 14.42 -1.29 37.06
CA VAL A 499 14.88 -2.24 36.03
C VAL A 499 16.36 -2.01 35.72
N ASN A 500 16.98 -2.99 35.07
CA ASN A 500 18.36 -2.85 34.64
C ASN A 500 18.48 -1.83 33.51
N ALA A 501 18.98 -0.62 33.81
CA ALA A 501 19.16 0.45 32.84
C ALA A 501 20.02 0.05 31.62
N MET A 502 20.92 -0.92 31.79
CA MET A 502 21.85 -1.35 30.73
C MET A 502 21.27 -2.39 29.77
N THR A 503 20.11 -2.98 30.09
CA THR A 503 19.50 -4.04 29.27
C THR A 503 18.00 -3.85 29.05
N VAL A 504 17.35 -2.93 29.77
CA VAL A 504 15.95 -2.61 29.50
C VAL A 504 15.84 -2.07 28.09
N ASP A 505 14.76 -2.47 27.43
CA ASP A 505 14.38 -1.95 26.13
C ASP A 505 13.95 -0.49 26.29
N LEU A 506 14.74 0.39 25.69
CA LEU A 506 14.56 1.83 25.74
C LEU A 506 14.28 2.27 24.31
N PRO A 507 13.39 3.26 24.10
CA PRO A 507 13.28 3.94 22.81
C PRO A 507 14.57 4.73 22.58
N GLU A 508 15.63 4.05 22.14
CA GLU A 508 16.86 4.68 21.70
C GLU A 508 16.55 5.33 20.36
N ASN A 509 16.91 6.62 20.21
CA ASN A 509 16.81 7.33 18.93
C ASN A 509 17.80 6.68 17.95
N MET A 510 17.40 5.57 17.34
CA MET A 510 17.97 5.16 16.07
C MET A 510 17.09 5.80 15.01
N GLY A 511 17.38 7.07 14.72
CA GLY A 511 17.03 7.61 13.42
C GLY A 511 17.67 6.72 12.34
N LEU A 512 17.09 6.72 11.16
CA LEU A 512 17.62 5.96 10.03
C LEU A 512 19.03 6.48 9.70
N SER A 513 19.95 5.58 9.34
CA SER A 513 21.34 5.95 9.06
C SER A 513 21.95 5.08 7.96
N GLY A 514 22.94 5.63 7.25
CA GLY A 514 23.57 4.93 6.12
C GLY A 514 22.57 4.61 5.02
N ASP A 515 22.57 3.38 4.54
CA ASP A 515 21.76 2.94 3.41
C ASP A 515 20.24 2.98 3.70
N THR A 516 19.83 2.74 4.95
CA THR A 516 18.40 2.77 5.32
C THR A 516 17.81 4.18 5.25
N LEU A 517 18.61 5.20 5.57
CA LEU A 517 18.21 6.60 5.43
C LEU A 517 18.00 6.97 3.96
N ILE A 518 18.92 6.56 3.08
CA ILE A 518 18.85 6.85 1.65
C ILE A 518 17.63 6.16 1.02
N ALA A 519 17.37 4.91 1.40
CA ALA A 519 16.19 4.17 0.96
C ALA A 519 14.89 4.88 1.40
N PHE A 520 14.80 5.26 2.67
CA PHE A 520 13.66 6.00 3.20
C PHE A 520 13.47 7.35 2.51
N GLN A 521 14.53 8.13 2.30
CA GLN A 521 14.42 9.43 1.64
C GLN A 521 13.88 9.32 0.21
N ARG A 522 14.32 8.31 -0.54
CA ARG A 522 13.80 8.02 -1.88
C ARG A 522 12.32 7.63 -1.85
N GLN A 523 11.91 6.86 -0.83
CA GLN A 523 10.50 6.49 -0.64
C GLN A 523 9.63 7.68 -0.19
N ALA A 524 10.19 8.57 0.63
CA ALA A 524 9.48 9.73 1.19
C ALA A 524 9.31 10.85 0.16
N GLU A 525 10.21 10.99 -0.81
CA GLU A 525 10.20 12.04 -1.85
C GLU A 525 8.82 12.21 -2.54
N PRO A 526 8.18 11.16 -3.10
CA PRO A 526 6.90 11.34 -3.77
C PRO A 526 5.75 11.66 -2.79
N MET A 527 5.81 11.17 -1.54
CA MET A 527 4.81 11.52 -0.50
C MET A 527 4.93 12.98 -0.06
N LEU A 528 6.17 13.49 0.06
CA LEU A 528 6.44 14.88 0.39
C LEU A 528 5.98 15.80 -0.76
N ALA A 529 6.24 15.41 -2.01
CA ALA A 529 5.73 16.13 -3.17
C ALA A 529 4.20 16.20 -3.18
N ALA A 530 3.51 15.12 -2.84
CA ALA A 530 2.05 15.09 -2.71
C ALA A 530 1.53 15.98 -1.57
N LEU A 531 2.24 16.06 -0.44
CA LEU A 531 1.90 17.00 0.64
C LEU A 531 2.11 18.46 0.21
N ASP A 532 3.17 18.73 -0.55
CA ASP A 532 3.51 20.09 -1.00
C ASP A 532 2.61 20.62 -2.12
N SER A 533 2.07 19.74 -2.98
CA SER A 533 1.09 20.15 -4.01
C SER A 533 -0.19 20.71 -3.38
N GLY A 534 -0.62 20.14 -2.26
CA GLY A 534 -1.83 20.54 -1.55
C GLY A 534 -3.14 20.28 -2.29
N GLU A 535 -3.09 19.54 -3.41
CA GLU A 535 -4.27 19.15 -4.18
C GLU A 535 -5.04 18.05 -3.44
N THR A 536 -6.16 18.41 -2.81
CA THR A 536 -6.99 17.45 -2.09
C THR A 536 -7.73 16.52 -3.04
N GLY A 537 -7.78 15.22 -2.72
CA GLY A 537 -8.46 14.23 -3.54
C GLY A 537 -7.65 12.93 -3.68
N THR A 538 -8.05 12.09 -4.63
CA THR A 538 -7.28 10.89 -5.00
C THR A 538 -5.98 11.31 -5.70
N ILE A 539 -4.84 10.88 -5.14
CA ILE A 539 -3.51 11.12 -5.70
C ILE A 539 -2.88 9.77 -5.99
N SER A 540 -2.20 9.63 -7.13
CA SER A 540 -1.31 8.50 -7.37
C SER A 540 0.11 8.92 -6.99
N VAL A 541 0.60 8.45 -5.84
CA VAL A 541 1.99 8.68 -5.46
C VAL A 541 2.83 7.52 -6.03
N ALA A 542 3.47 7.75 -7.16
CA ALA A 542 4.34 6.77 -7.79
C ALA A 542 5.51 6.42 -6.85
N GLY A 543 5.58 5.17 -6.38
CA GLY A 543 6.73 4.65 -5.63
C GLY A 543 6.45 4.05 -4.25
N TYR A 544 5.22 4.11 -3.73
CA TYR A 544 4.85 3.31 -2.55
C TYR A 544 4.33 1.95 -3.01
N GLN A 545 5.19 0.95 -3.00
CA GLN A 545 4.76 -0.45 -3.01
C GLN A 545 5.03 -1.01 -1.60
N PRO A 546 4.00 -1.40 -0.83
CA PRO A 546 4.24 -2.30 0.28
C PRO A 546 4.85 -3.58 -0.32
N GLU A 547 5.97 -4.06 0.22
CA GLU A 547 6.41 -5.41 -0.10
C GLU A 547 5.29 -6.34 0.35
N SER A 548 4.54 -6.88 -0.61
CA SER A 548 3.58 -7.94 -0.37
C SER A 548 4.34 -9.13 0.19
N ASP A 549 3.87 -9.67 1.32
CA ASP A 549 4.44 -10.83 1.99
C ASP A 549 4.77 -11.93 0.98
N ALA A 550 6.06 -12.06 0.68
CA ALA A 550 6.60 -13.19 -0.06
C ALA A 550 7.00 -14.25 0.95
N GLU A 551 6.04 -15.10 1.32
CA GLU A 551 6.31 -16.48 1.77
C GLU A 551 5.61 -17.48 0.85
#